data_AF-A0AAV1H6A3-F1
#
_entry.id   AF-A0AAV1H6A3-F1
#
_cell.length_a   1.000
_cell.length_b   1.000
_cell.length_c   1.000
_cell.angle_alpha   90.00
_cell.angle_beta   90.00
_cell.angle_gamma   90.00
#
_symmetry.space_group_name_H-M   'P 1'
#
loop_
_entity.id
_entity.type
_entity.pdbx_description
1 polymer ?
#
loop_
_entity_poly.entity_id
_entity_poly.type
_entity_poly.pdbx_seq_one_letter_code
_entity_poly.pdbx_strand_id
1 'polypeptide(L)'
;MSNPSHLRELDLIQNKVQESEVKLLCGLLMNPKCRLKTLRLIHCRLSESDFLSLASALKSNPSHLRGLDLSVNRLHDSGVKLLSDFLEGPNCKLKSLRLKGCTLSVTSCSFLALALKSNSSHLRELDLSDNSLQDSAVELLCDFFKSPECRMDTLRLSGCSLSGTSCASLASALMSNPSHLRELDLSNNKMCDTEVKLSWFSNAKVDYSRSDRMKLLCDFLKSPDCRLQTLRLSGCGLSGISCSSLASALMSNLSHLRELDLSINKLQDSGVKQLSDILKSPNCRLKALRLGGCGLSEISCLASALQSNPSHLRELDLRGHRLQGSGMKLLSDLVESPDCRLETLRTDGKLVEAEKHLKSLKFKNFPSPSDDENIQQDEDDDDDDDEKKEVTSMIQDQSKREDQIPEVSTSKIQPAQVRVPAEEKLRLARKRFVDSVSDPVLDDLLDVLLEKEVINNNEMESLRSKIRADKARDLIDAVRAKGTEASSVLIAALCEVDRYLSKKLDLV
;
A
#
# COMPACT_ATOMS: atom_id res chain seq x y z
N MET A 1 -15.91 -1.86 -38.15
CA MET A 1 -15.94 -2.13 -36.70
C MET A 1 -17.23 -2.85 -36.35
N SER A 2 -17.13 -4.01 -35.73
CA SER A 2 -18.26 -4.87 -35.32
C SER A 2 -19.26 -4.12 -34.42
N ASN A 3 -20.54 -4.46 -34.51
CA ASN A 3 -21.62 -3.81 -33.75
C ASN A 3 -21.33 -3.82 -32.23
N PRO A 4 -21.05 -2.66 -31.58
CA PRO A 4 -20.58 -2.60 -30.19
C PRO A 4 -21.66 -2.91 -29.14
N SER A 5 -22.89 -3.22 -29.58
CA SER A 5 -24.03 -3.50 -28.69
C SER A 5 -23.85 -4.73 -27.80
N HIS A 6 -23.00 -5.68 -28.20
CA HIS A 6 -22.82 -6.95 -27.50
C HIS A 6 -21.59 -7.00 -26.58
N LEU A 7 -20.61 -6.10 -26.76
CA LEU A 7 -19.41 -6.11 -25.94
C LEU A 7 -19.76 -5.73 -24.50
N ARG A 8 -19.33 -6.56 -23.54
CA ARG A 8 -19.61 -6.40 -22.11
C ARG A 8 -18.34 -6.23 -21.29
N GLU A 9 -17.25 -6.86 -21.71
CA GLU A 9 -15.95 -6.76 -21.07
C GLU A 9 -14.90 -6.50 -22.13
N LEU A 10 -13.98 -5.59 -21.83
CA LEU A 10 -12.82 -5.30 -22.66
C LEU A 10 -11.61 -5.30 -21.74
N ASP A 11 -10.62 -6.11 -22.12
CA ASP A 11 -9.42 -6.34 -21.36
C ASP A 11 -8.21 -6.13 -22.27
N LEU A 12 -7.38 -5.15 -21.93
CA LEU A 12 -6.19 -4.76 -22.70
C LEU A 12 -4.90 -4.87 -21.87
N ILE A 13 -4.87 -5.73 -20.84
CA ILE A 13 -3.69 -6.00 -19.99
C ILE A 13 -2.38 -6.09 -20.82
N GLN A 14 -1.34 -5.38 -20.37
CA GLN A 14 0.04 -5.45 -20.89
C GLN A 14 0.22 -5.09 -22.37
N ASN A 15 -0.76 -4.43 -22.99
CA ASN A 15 -0.58 -3.89 -24.34
C ASN A 15 0.04 -2.49 -24.26
N LYS A 16 1.06 -2.21 -25.06
CA LYS A 16 1.48 -0.83 -25.32
C LYS A 16 0.41 -0.21 -26.22
N VAL A 17 -0.65 0.31 -25.60
CA VAL A 17 -1.77 0.91 -26.32
C VAL A 17 -1.28 2.20 -26.95
N GLN A 18 -1.33 2.28 -28.28
CA GLN A 18 -0.99 3.50 -29.00
C GLN A 18 -2.07 4.56 -28.79
N GLU A 19 -1.71 5.84 -28.90
CA GLU A 19 -2.66 6.96 -28.76
C GLU A 19 -3.87 6.82 -29.71
N SER A 20 -3.65 6.29 -30.91
CA SER A 20 -4.72 5.99 -31.88
C SER A 20 -5.71 4.94 -31.38
N GLU A 21 -5.24 3.95 -30.62
CA GLU A 21 -6.07 2.89 -30.05
C GLU A 21 -6.86 3.41 -28.84
N VAL A 22 -6.28 4.29 -28.01
CA VAL A 22 -7.01 5.01 -26.96
C VAL A 22 -8.13 5.86 -27.55
N LYS A 23 -7.88 6.57 -28.67
CA LYS A 23 -8.91 7.35 -29.37
C LYS A 23 -10.04 6.46 -29.88
N LEU A 24 -9.73 5.29 -30.43
CA LEU A 24 -10.73 4.31 -30.85
C LEU A 24 -11.54 3.77 -29.66
N LEU A 25 -10.89 3.49 -28.54
CA LEU A 25 -11.54 3.10 -27.29
C LEU A 25 -12.47 4.21 -26.77
N CYS A 26 -12.01 5.47 -26.79
CA CYS A 26 -12.83 6.61 -26.41
C CYS A 26 -14.05 6.74 -27.33
N GLY A 27 -13.87 6.58 -28.65
CA GLY A 27 -14.96 6.54 -29.63
C GLY A 27 -15.98 5.43 -29.34
N LEU A 28 -15.50 4.25 -28.93
CA LEU A 28 -16.35 3.14 -28.51
C LEU A 28 -17.14 3.49 -27.24
N LEU A 29 -16.51 4.08 -26.22
CA LEU A 29 -17.15 4.47 -24.96
C LEU A 29 -18.18 5.58 -25.15
N MET A 30 -17.90 6.55 -26.03
CA MET A 30 -18.82 7.64 -26.39
C MET A 30 -20.02 7.16 -27.21
N ASN A 31 -19.96 5.97 -27.80
CA ASN A 31 -21.06 5.45 -28.61
C ASN A 31 -22.30 5.19 -27.72
N PRO A 32 -23.49 5.77 -28.01
CA PRO A 32 -24.70 5.55 -27.22
C PRO A 32 -25.19 4.09 -27.19
N LYS A 33 -24.78 3.27 -28.17
CA LYS A 33 -25.05 1.83 -28.23
C LYS A 33 -24.02 1.01 -27.45
N CYS A 34 -22.96 1.62 -26.92
CA CYS A 34 -22.00 0.95 -26.07
C CYS A 34 -22.71 0.45 -24.81
N ARG A 35 -22.37 -0.78 -24.43
CA ARG A 35 -22.95 -1.47 -23.27
C ARG A 35 -21.85 -2.17 -22.46
N LEU A 36 -20.62 -1.66 -22.58
CA LEU A 36 -19.47 -2.15 -21.84
C LEU A 36 -19.73 -2.01 -20.33
N LYS A 37 -19.54 -3.10 -19.60
CA LYS A 37 -19.71 -3.18 -18.15
C LYS A 37 -18.36 -3.18 -17.44
N THR A 38 -17.33 -3.78 -18.03
CA THR A 38 -16.01 -3.86 -17.44
C THR A 38 -14.96 -3.40 -18.44
N LEU A 39 -14.11 -2.48 -18.00
CA LEU A 39 -12.95 -2.02 -18.76
C LEU A 39 -11.70 -2.26 -17.91
N ARG A 40 -10.76 -3.05 -18.45
CA ARG A 40 -9.43 -3.26 -17.84
C ARG A 40 -8.36 -2.75 -18.78
N LEU A 41 -7.64 -1.73 -18.33
CA LEU A 41 -6.49 -1.14 -18.99
C LEU A 41 -5.30 -1.27 -18.05
N ILE A 42 -4.85 -2.50 -17.80
CA ILE A 42 -3.78 -2.75 -16.83
C ILE A 42 -2.43 -2.66 -17.54
N HIS A 43 -1.48 -1.91 -16.98
CA HIS A 43 -0.14 -1.78 -17.55
C HIS A 43 -0.14 -1.36 -19.03
N CYS A 44 -0.98 -0.38 -19.39
CA CYS A 44 -1.16 0.08 -20.77
C CYS A 44 -0.26 1.26 -21.17
N ARG A 45 0.53 1.79 -20.23
CA ARG A 45 1.41 2.96 -20.40
C ARG A 45 0.68 4.20 -20.94
N LEU A 46 -0.56 4.41 -20.48
CA LEU A 46 -1.39 5.54 -20.86
C LEU A 46 -0.71 6.87 -20.51
N SER A 47 -0.69 7.81 -21.45
CA SER A 47 -0.24 9.19 -21.23
C SER A 47 -1.28 10.02 -20.48
N GLU A 48 -0.92 11.21 -20.02
CA GLU A 48 -1.87 12.14 -19.41
C GLU A 48 -2.99 12.56 -20.38
N SER A 49 -2.67 12.77 -21.67
CA SER A 49 -3.65 13.04 -22.72
C SER A 49 -4.60 11.86 -22.97
N ASP A 50 -4.11 10.63 -22.83
CA ASP A 50 -4.93 9.43 -22.93
C ASP A 50 -5.93 9.37 -21.78
N PHE A 51 -5.50 9.68 -20.55
CA PHE A 51 -6.40 9.76 -19.39
C PHE A 51 -7.44 10.86 -19.52
N LEU A 52 -7.06 12.03 -20.05
CA LEU A 52 -8.00 13.12 -20.30
C LEU A 52 -9.08 12.70 -21.30
N SER A 53 -8.67 12.04 -22.39
CA SER A 53 -9.58 11.51 -23.40
C SER A 53 -10.50 10.44 -22.83
N LEU A 54 -9.93 9.51 -22.04
CA LEU A 54 -10.66 8.43 -21.39
C LEU A 54 -11.68 8.95 -20.38
N ALA A 55 -11.29 9.87 -19.49
CA ALA A 55 -12.18 10.46 -18.50
C ALA A 55 -13.35 11.22 -19.17
N SER A 56 -13.05 11.95 -20.24
CA SER A 56 -14.08 12.62 -21.05
C SER A 56 -15.05 11.62 -21.68
N ALA A 57 -14.54 10.52 -22.21
CA ALA A 57 -15.36 9.46 -22.79
C ALA A 57 -16.23 8.76 -21.74
N LEU A 58 -15.68 8.47 -20.55
CA LEU A 58 -16.41 7.88 -19.43
C LEU A 58 -17.55 8.79 -18.95
N LYS A 59 -17.32 10.10 -18.90
CA LYS A 59 -18.33 11.10 -18.51
C LYS A 59 -19.46 11.23 -19.52
N SER A 60 -19.20 10.96 -20.81
CA SER A 60 -20.20 11.08 -21.87
C SER A 60 -21.29 9.99 -21.83
N ASN A 61 -20.95 8.77 -21.39
CA ASN A 61 -21.89 7.64 -21.33
C ASN A 61 -21.66 6.74 -20.10
N PRO A 62 -21.84 7.28 -18.87
CA PRO A 62 -21.40 6.63 -17.63
C PRO A 62 -22.32 5.47 -17.17
N SER A 63 -23.51 5.33 -17.75
CA SER A 63 -24.60 4.56 -17.13
C SER A 63 -24.40 3.04 -17.14
N HIS A 64 -23.53 2.52 -18.01
CA HIS A 64 -23.35 1.08 -18.24
C HIS A 64 -22.14 0.48 -17.54
N LEU A 65 -21.09 1.27 -17.28
CA LEU A 65 -19.87 0.76 -16.68
C LEU A 65 -20.10 0.39 -15.20
N ARG A 66 -19.53 -0.74 -14.79
CA ARG A 66 -19.63 -1.34 -13.46
C ARG A 66 -18.26 -1.66 -12.88
N GLY A 67 -17.28 -2.00 -13.70
CA GLY A 67 -15.91 -2.24 -13.28
C GLY A 67 -14.92 -1.43 -14.12
N LEU A 68 -13.97 -0.79 -13.45
CA LEU A 68 -12.87 -0.07 -14.07
C LEU A 68 -11.57 -0.47 -13.37
N ASP A 69 -10.65 -1.04 -14.13
CA ASP A 69 -9.32 -1.41 -13.66
C ASP A 69 -8.27 -0.64 -14.49
N LEU A 70 -7.58 0.28 -13.84
CA LEU A 70 -6.51 1.09 -14.42
C LEU A 70 -5.15 0.77 -13.79
N SER A 71 -5.04 -0.38 -13.12
CA SER A 71 -3.87 -0.74 -12.33
C SER A 71 -2.57 -0.68 -13.14
N VAL A 72 -1.48 -0.32 -12.49
CA VAL A 72 -0.12 -0.26 -13.05
C VAL A 72 -0.01 0.73 -14.21
N ASN A 73 -0.74 1.86 -14.14
CA ASN A 73 -0.54 3.02 -15.01
C ASN A 73 -0.19 4.25 -14.19
N ARG A 74 0.65 5.13 -14.72
CA ARG A 74 1.06 6.37 -14.04
C ARG A 74 -0.02 7.44 -14.21
N LEU A 75 -1.08 7.37 -13.39
CA LEU A 75 -2.19 8.34 -13.48
C LEU A 75 -1.80 9.73 -12.97
N HIS A 76 -0.90 9.80 -11.98
CA HIS A 76 -0.63 11.02 -11.20
C HIS A 76 -1.92 11.63 -10.59
N ASP A 77 -1.77 12.75 -9.86
CA ASP A 77 -2.93 13.41 -9.23
C ASP A 77 -3.91 14.00 -10.23
N SER A 78 -3.45 14.42 -11.41
CA SER A 78 -4.29 15.00 -12.47
C SER A 78 -5.22 13.97 -13.09
N GLY A 79 -4.72 12.77 -13.40
CA GLY A 79 -5.54 11.66 -13.90
C GLY A 79 -6.60 11.21 -12.89
N VAL A 80 -6.24 11.19 -11.60
CA VAL A 80 -7.17 10.83 -10.52
C VAL A 80 -8.23 11.90 -10.32
N LYS A 81 -7.87 13.17 -10.41
CA LYS A 81 -8.84 14.28 -10.35
C LYS A 81 -9.91 14.13 -11.43
N LEU A 82 -9.50 13.87 -12.67
CA LEU A 82 -10.42 13.65 -13.79
C LEU A 82 -11.31 12.43 -13.59
N LEU A 83 -10.76 11.36 -13.01
CA LEU A 83 -11.53 10.18 -12.64
C LEU A 83 -12.53 10.48 -11.51
N SER A 84 -12.13 11.27 -10.51
CA SER A 84 -12.99 11.72 -9.42
C SER A 84 -14.17 12.55 -9.94
N ASP A 85 -13.94 13.44 -10.92
CA ASP A 85 -15.02 14.19 -11.57
C ASP A 85 -16.05 13.28 -12.26
N PHE A 86 -15.61 12.12 -12.77
CA PHE A 86 -16.49 11.09 -13.32
C PHE A 86 -17.25 10.34 -12.23
N LEU A 87 -16.58 9.98 -11.12
CA LEU A 87 -17.19 9.28 -9.98
C LEU A 87 -18.26 10.13 -9.29
N GLU A 88 -18.03 11.43 -9.15
CA GLU A 88 -18.97 12.39 -8.58
C GLU A 88 -20.22 12.57 -9.46
N GLY A 89 -20.15 12.25 -10.75
CA GLY A 89 -21.28 12.37 -11.66
C GLY A 89 -22.49 11.53 -11.20
N PRO A 90 -23.72 12.09 -11.19
CA PRO A 90 -24.91 11.43 -10.61
C PRO A 90 -25.34 10.17 -11.37
N ASN A 91 -24.86 10.00 -12.61
CA ASN A 91 -25.15 8.84 -13.46
C ASN A 91 -24.08 7.75 -13.36
N CYS A 92 -23.01 7.96 -12.58
CA CYS A 92 -21.99 6.96 -12.36
C CYS A 92 -22.59 5.80 -11.54
N LYS A 93 -22.49 4.59 -12.09
CA LYS A 93 -22.98 3.34 -11.46
C LYS A 93 -21.85 2.36 -11.23
N LEU A 94 -20.62 2.86 -11.13
CA LEU A 94 -19.43 2.04 -10.95
C LEU A 94 -19.51 1.30 -9.61
N LYS A 95 -19.21 0.00 -9.65
CA LYS A 95 -19.22 -0.90 -8.49
C LYS A 95 -17.82 -1.31 -8.06
N SER A 96 -16.88 -1.40 -9.00
CA SER A 96 -15.50 -1.81 -8.75
C SER A 96 -14.55 -0.82 -9.39
N LEU A 97 -13.64 -0.26 -8.59
CA LEU A 97 -12.56 0.61 -9.03
C LEU A 97 -11.23 0.06 -8.52
N ARG A 98 -10.30 -0.19 -9.44
CA ARG A 98 -8.95 -0.66 -9.12
C ARG A 98 -7.91 0.29 -9.71
N LEU A 99 -7.09 0.85 -8.82
CA LEU A 99 -6.01 1.80 -9.10
C LEU A 99 -4.71 1.30 -8.46
N LYS A 100 -4.48 -0.02 -8.49
CA LYS A 100 -3.30 -0.62 -7.86
C LYS A 100 -2.03 -0.18 -8.58
N GLY A 101 -1.02 0.30 -7.86
CA GLY A 101 0.26 0.68 -8.47
C GLY A 101 0.18 1.86 -9.43
N CYS A 102 -0.69 2.84 -9.13
CA CYS A 102 -0.98 3.98 -10.00
C CYS A 102 -0.24 5.28 -9.63
N THR A 103 0.77 5.21 -8.75
CA THR A 103 1.53 6.35 -8.24
C THR A 103 0.66 7.42 -7.57
N LEU A 104 -0.38 6.99 -6.84
CA LEU A 104 -1.31 7.87 -6.14
C LEU A 104 -0.63 8.56 -4.93
N SER A 105 -0.99 9.83 -4.71
CA SER A 105 -0.55 10.61 -3.55
C SER A 105 -1.69 10.88 -2.55
N VAL A 106 -1.40 11.58 -1.46
CA VAL A 106 -2.42 12.09 -0.52
C VAL A 106 -3.45 12.98 -1.24
N THR A 107 -3.02 13.76 -2.24
CA THR A 107 -3.90 14.61 -3.04
C THR A 107 -4.87 13.77 -3.89
N SER A 108 -4.38 12.69 -4.51
CA SER A 108 -5.24 11.70 -5.17
C SER A 108 -6.32 11.14 -4.23
N CYS A 109 -5.95 10.75 -3.00
CA CYS A 109 -6.91 10.27 -2.02
C CYS A 109 -7.91 11.33 -1.57
N SER A 110 -7.52 12.60 -1.50
CA SER A 110 -8.45 13.70 -1.22
C SER A 110 -9.52 13.81 -2.32
N PHE A 111 -9.12 13.78 -3.59
CA PHE A 111 -10.08 13.80 -4.71
C PHE A 111 -10.99 12.57 -4.71
N LEU A 112 -10.46 11.39 -4.42
CA LEU A 112 -11.27 10.17 -4.35
C LEU A 112 -12.24 10.22 -3.17
N ALA A 113 -11.79 10.62 -1.98
CA ALA A 113 -12.63 10.73 -0.79
C ALA A 113 -13.81 11.69 -1.00
N LEU A 114 -13.56 12.84 -1.63
CA LEU A 114 -14.61 13.81 -1.99
C LEU A 114 -15.62 13.19 -2.97
N ALA A 115 -15.15 12.60 -4.07
CA ALA A 115 -16.03 12.00 -5.07
C ALA A 115 -16.88 10.85 -4.52
N LEU A 116 -16.26 9.98 -3.70
CA LEU A 116 -16.95 8.87 -3.03
C LEU A 116 -17.98 9.36 -2.00
N LYS A 117 -17.73 10.49 -1.34
CA LYS A 117 -18.69 11.11 -0.44
C LYS A 117 -19.89 11.69 -1.21
N SER A 118 -19.66 12.30 -2.36
CA SER A 118 -20.71 12.88 -3.22
C SER A 118 -21.60 11.80 -3.87
N ASN A 119 -21.06 10.63 -4.23
CA ASN A 119 -21.80 9.54 -4.88
C ASN A 119 -21.50 8.17 -4.24
N SER A 120 -21.86 8.05 -2.97
CA SER A 120 -21.49 6.95 -2.06
C SER A 120 -22.19 5.60 -2.32
N SER A 121 -23.31 5.60 -3.05
CA SER A 121 -24.27 4.49 -2.96
C SER A 121 -23.92 3.27 -3.83
N HIS A 122 -23.00 3.40 -4.79
CA HIS A 122 -22.78 2.41 -5.85
C HIS A 122 -21.48 1.62 -5.75
N LEU A 123 -20.39 2.23 -5.27
CA LEU A 123 -19.10 1.55 -5.18
C LEU A 123 -19.15 0.46 -4.10
N ARG A 124 -18.60 -0.71 -4.43
CA ARG A 124 -18.55 -1.91 -3.58
C ARG A 124 -17.13 -2.43 -3.44
N GLU A 125 -16.27 -2.18 -4.40
CA GLU A 125 -14.86 -2.58 -4.35
C GLU A 125 -13.97 -1.39 -4.68
N LEU A 126 -12.99 -1.16 -3.81
CA LEU A 126 -11.92 -0.19 -4.00
C LEU A 126 -10.57 -0.86 -3.73
N ASP A 127 -9.70 -0.88 -4.75
CA ASP A 127 -8.33 -1.35 -4.64
C ASP A 127 -7.36 -0.20 -4.93
N LEU A 128 -6.64 0.24 -3.90
CA LEU A 128 -5.60 1.26 -4.00
C LEU A 128 -4.21 0.70 -3.64
N SER A 129 -4.05 -0.64 -3.68
CA SER A 129 -2.82 -1.30 -3.26
C SER A 129 -1.59 -0.82 -4.04
N ASP A 130 -0.39 -0.98 -3.48
CA ASP A 130 0.89 -0.60 -4.07
C ASP A 130 0.98 0.89 -4.46
N ASN A 131 0.29 1.77 -3.71
CA ASN A 131 0.45 3.23 -3.80
C ASN A 131 0.95 3.77 -2.47
N SER A 132 1.96 4.65 -2.47
CA SER A 132 2.55 5.24 -1.26
C SER A 132 1.65 6.32 -0.63
N LEU A 133 0.46 5.91 -0.17
CA LEU A 133 -0.60 6.78 0.35
C LEU A 133 -0.24 7.39 1.72
N GLN A 134 0.47 6.65 2.58
CA GLN A 134 0.74 7.02 3.97
C GLN A 134 -0.54 7.17 4.83
N ASP A 135 -0.37 7.53 6.10
CA ASP A 135 -1.49 7.55 7.05
C ASP A 135 -2.53 8.65 6.78
N SER A 136 -2.07 9.84 6.40
CA SER A 136 -2.94 11.00 6.15
C SER A 136 -3.94 10.77 5.01
N ALA A 137 -3.57 9.99 4.00
CA ALA A 137 -4.46 9.64 2.90
C ALA A 137 -5.58 8.69 3.35
N VAL A 138 -5.31 7.74 4.25
CA VAL A 138 -6.33 6.82 4.77
C VAL A 138 -7.28 7.54 5.71
N GLU A 139 -6.81 8.51 6.49
CA GLU A 139 -7.67 9.36 7.32
C GLU A 139 -8.74 10.09 6.50
N LEU A 140 -8.39 10.58 5.31
CA LEU A 140 -9.35 11.19 4.38
C LEU A 140 -10.42 10.19 3.90
N LEU A 141 -10.03 8.93 3.65
CA LEU A 141 -10.96 7.87 3.29
C LEU A 141 -11.83 7.42 4.48
N CYS A 142 -11.34 7.55 5.71
CA CYS A 142 -12.10 7.19 6.91
C CYS A 142 -13.40 7.99 7.05
N ASP A 143 -13.41 9.26 6.65
CA ASP A 143 -14.62 10.08 6.66
C ASP A 143 -15.70 9.56 5.69
N PHE A 144 -15.29 8.97 4.57
CA PHE A 144 -16.21 8.26 3.69
C PHE A 144 -16.76 6.98 4.34
N PHE A 145 -15.92 6.18 5.01
CA PHE A 145 -16.38 4.96 5.69
C PHE A 145 -17.33 5.24 6.85
N LYS A 146 -17.20 6.36 7.55
CA LYS A 146 -18.14 6.80 8.60
C LYS A 146 -19.52 7.18 8.05
N SER A 147 -19.65 7.45 6.75
CA SER A 147 -20.94 7.82 6.15
C SER A 147 -21.90 6.62 6.16
N PRO A 148 -23.16 6.79 6.61
CA PRO A 148 -24.16 5.71 6.67
C PRO A 148 -24.56 5.18 5.28
N GLU A 149 -24.26 5.94 4.23
CA GLU A 149 -24.55 5.55 2.85
C GLU A 149 -23.45 4.67 2.24
N CYS A 150 -22.27 4.60 2.87
CA CYS A 150 -21.18 3.76 2.41
C CYS A 150 -21.59 2.29 2.50
N ARG A 151 -21.50 1.58 1.38
CA ARG A 151 -21.85 0.16 1.25
C ARG A 151 -20.69 -0.67 0.71
N MET A 152 -19.45 -0.27 1.02
CA MET A 152 -18.25 -0.94 0.53
C MET A 152 -18.20 -2.40 1.01
N ASP A 153 -18.01 -3.35 0.09
CA ASP A 153 -17.84 -4.78 0.37
C ASP A 153 -16.35 -5.15 0.48
N THR A 154 -15.50 -4.56 -0.36
CA THR A 154 -14.08 -4.90 -0.47
C THR A 154 -13.21 -3.64 -0.46
N LEU A 155 -12.24 -3.61 0.45
CA LEU A 155 -11.19 -2.59 0.51
C LEU A 155 -9.82 -3.25 0.49
N ARG A 156 -8.98 -2.87 -0.47
CA ARG A 156 -7.57 -3.30 -0.54
C ARG A 156 -6.64 -2.09 -0.51
N LEU A 157 -5.76 -2.09 0.48
CA LEU A 157 -4.73 -1.08 0.73
C LEU A 157 -3.37 -1.75 0.95
N SER A 158 -3.13 -2.88 0.29
CA SER A 158 -1.87 -3.62 0.50
C SER A 158 -0.69 -2.78 0.00
N GLY A 159 0.44 -2.77 0.72
CA GLY A 159 1.65 -2.06 0.27
C GLY A 159 1.50 -0.54 0.23
N CYS A 160 0.55 0.04 0.98
CA CYS A 160 0.26 1.46 0.96
C CYS A 160 1.13 2.33 1.89
N SER A 161 2.17 1.74 2.50
CA SER A 161 3.04 2.40 3.48
C SER A 161 2.26 2.90 4.72
N LEU A 162 1.27 2.12 5.15
CA LEU A 162 0.42 2.43 6.31
C LEU A 162 1.09 2.02 7.62
N SER A 163 0.81 2.76 8.68
CA SER A 163 1.19 2.41 10.05
C SER A 163 0.00 1.94 10.89
N GLY A 164 0.24 1.64 12.16
CA GLY A 164 -0.83 1.38 13.13
C GLY A 164 -1.85 2.54 13.26
N THR A 165 -1.49 3.79 12.92
CA THR A 165 -2.44 4.92 12.88
C THR A 165 -3.56 4.67 11.90
N SER A 166 -3.23 4.34 10.65
CA SER A 166 -4.23 4.04 9.62
C SER A 166 -5.13 2.88 10.01
N CYS A 167 -4.55 1.84 10.60
CA CYS A 167 -5.30 0.67 11.06
C CYS A 167 -6.33 1.06 12.14
N ALA A 168 -5.90 1.85 13.12
CA ALA A 168 -6.76 2.38 14.17
C ALA A 168 -7.88 3.29 13.62
N SER A 169 -7.54 4.24 12.74
CA SER A 169 -8.50 5.15 12.11
C SER A 169 -9.53 4.40 11.27
N LEU A 170 -9.08 3.40 10.49
CA LEU A 170 -9.97 2.57 9.68
C LEU A 170 -10.88 1.71 10.57
N ALA A 171 -10.34 1.09 11.62
CA ALA A 171 -11.13 0.30 12.56
C ALA A 171 -12.21 1.17 13.23
N SER A 172 -11.86 2.37 13.68
CA SER A 172 -12.82 3.33 14.26
C SER A 172 -13.90 3.75 13.25
N ALA A 173 -13.52 4.01 12.00
CA ALA A 173 -14.47 4.35 10.94
C ALA A 173 -15.43 3.19 10.63
N LEU A 174 -14.90 1.97 10.54
CA LEU A 174 -15.69 0.76 10.33
C LEU A 174 -16.61 0.47 11.52
N MET A 175 -16.19 0.71 12.76
CA MET A 175 -17.09 0.60 13.92
C MET A 175 -18.25 1.61 13.88
N SER A 176 -18.03 2.79 13.28
CA SER A 176 -19.05 3.83 13.18
C SER A 176 -20.13 3.52 12.12
N ASN A 177 -19.80 2.70 11.11
CA ASN A 177 -20.76 2.19 10.12
C ASN A 177 -20.56 0.67 9.91
N PRO A 178 -21.04 -0.16 10.85
CA PRO A 178 -20.44 -1.48 11.06
C PRO A 178 -20.81 -2.60 10.09
N SER A 179 -21.57 -2.39 9.00
CA SER A 179 -22.37 -3.50 8.46
C SER A 179 -22.17 -3.92 6.99
N HIS A 180 -21.13 -3.46 6.28
CA HIS A 180 -20.98 -3.81 4.85
C HIS A 180 -19.66 -4.48 4.45
N LEU A 181 -18.54 -4.16 5.10
CA LEU A 181 -17.24 -4.68 4.64
C LEU A 181 -17.11 -6.18 4.87
N ARG A 182 -16.83 -6.91 3.79
CA ARG A 182 -16.64 -8.36 3.75
C ARG A 182 -15.18 -8.74 3.53
N GLU A 183 -14.41 -7.91 2.84
CA GLU A 183 -13.00 -8.15 2.57
C GLU A 183 -12.17 -6.91 2.90
N LEU A 184 -11.15 -7.13 3.74
CA LEU A 184 -10.16 -6.14 4.10
C LEU A 184 -8.77 -6.72 3.87
N ASP A 185 -8.02 -6.07 2.97
CA ASP A 185 -6.62 -6.39 2.71
C ASP A 185 -5.74 -5.21 3.08
N LEU A 186 -4.93 -5.40 4.12
CA LEU A 186 -3.94 -4.42 4.58
C LEU A 186 -2.52 -5.00 4.54
N SER A 187 -2.29 -6.08 3.77
CA SER A 187 -1.02 -6.78 3.71
C SER A 187 0.14 -5.86 3.30
N ASN A 188 1.37 -6.16 3.68
CA ASN A 188 2.59 -5.43 3.35
C ASN A 188 2.58 -3.97 3.85
N ASN A 189 1.87 -3.68 4.94
CA ASN A 189 1.93 -2.40 5.63
C ASN A 189 2.60 -2.55 6.98
N LYS A 190 3.54 -1.67 7.33
CA LYS A 190 4.28 -1.75 8.59
C LYS A 190 3.41 -1.27 9.75
N MET A 191 2.49 -2.10 10.21
CA MET A 191 1.61 -1.83 11.36
C MET A 191 2.34 -1.94 12.71
N CYS A 192 3.60 -2.37 12.69
CA CYS A 192 4.43 -2.89 13.76
C CYS A 192 4.02 -2.59 15.22
N ASP A 193 3.78 -3.72 15.89
CA ASP A 193 3.92 -4.00 17.33
C ASP A 193 5.38 -4.35 17.72
N THR A 194 6.38 -4.07 16.88
CA THR A 194 7.77 -4.27 17.32
C THR A 194 8.03 -3.32 18.49
N GLU A 195 8.01 -3.89 19.69
CA GLU A 195 8.90 -3.49 20.79
C GLU A 195 10.23 -3.17 20.14
N VAL A 196 10.46 -1.88 19.94
CA VAL A 196 11.76 -1.41 19.60
C VAL A 196 12.62 -1.83 20.79
N LYS A 197 13.42 -2.89 20.60
CA LYS A 197 14.58 -3.25 21.40
C LYS A 197 15.61 -2.10 21.38
N LEU A 198 15.21 -0.91 21.81
CA LEU A 198 16.08 0.18 22.22
C LEU A 198 16.04 0.36 23.76
N SER A 199 15.32 -0.51 24.48
CA SER A 199 15.16 -0.43 25.94
C SER A 199 16.25 -1.12 26.77
N TRP A 200 17.38 -1.56 26.20
CA TRP A 200 18.52 -1.99 27.03
C TRP A 200 19.51 -0.84 27.30
N PHE A 201 19.56 0.21 26.47
CA PHE A 201 20.53 1.30 26.62
C PHE A 201 19.93 2.68 26.94
N SER A 202 18.61 2.82 27.08
CA SER A 202 18.03 4.12 27.43
C SER A 202 16.79 3.95 28.27
N ASN A 203 16.68 4.74 29.34
CA ASN A 203 15.52 4.92 30.22
C ASN A 203 14.30 5.54 29.48
N ALA A 204 14.03 5.11 28.25
CA ALA A 204 12.86 5.50 27.49
C ALA A 204 11.66 4.68 27.99
N LYS A 205 10.76 5.37 28.69
CA LYS A 205 9.44 4.91 29.12
C LYS A 205 8.78 4.09 27.98
N VAL A 206 8.41 2.84 28.27
CA VAL A 206 7.66 1.98 27.33
C VAL A 206 6.41 2.76 26.90
N ASP A 207 6.35 3.15 25.63
CA ASP A 207 5.20 3.83 25.06
C ASP A 207 4.08 2.80 24.81
N TYR A 208 3.19 2.68 25.80
CA TYR A 208 2.01 1.82 25.75
C TYR A 208 1.04 2.18 24.60
N SER A 209 1.16 3.36 23.96
CA SER A 209 0.25 3.80 22.90
C SER A 209 0.32 2.99 21.60
N ARG A 210 1.40 2.21 21.39
CA ARG A 210 1.54 1.33 20.21
C ARG A 210 0.66 0.08 20.29
N SER A 211 0.53 -0.51 21.48
CA SER A 211 -0.35 -1.67 21.75
C SER A 211 -1.84 -1.35 21.53
N ASP A 212 -2.23 -0.09 21.74
CA ASP A 212 -3.62 0.37 21.55
C ASP A 212 -4.06 0.43 20.07
N ARG A 213 -3.13 0.45 19.11
CA ARG A 213 -3.49 0.60 17.69
C ARG A 213 -4.01 -0.70 17.08
N MET A 214 -3.38 -1.84 17.38
CA MET A 214 -3.91 -3.16 17.03
C MET A 214 -5.17 -3.49 17.83
N LYS A 215 -5.29 -2.98 19.06
CA LYS A 215 -6.47 -3.15 19.90
C LYS A 215 -7.74 -2.65 19.23
N LEU A 216 -7.71 -1.51 18.53
CA LEU A 216 -8.89 -1.01 17.82
C LEU A 216 -9.35 -1.92 16.68
N LEU A 217 -8.41 -2.51 15.91
CA LEU A 217 -8.76 -3.53 14.92
C LEU A 217 -9.37 -4.77 15.59
N CYS A 218 -8.79 -5.20 16.72
CA CYS A 218 -9.33 -6.31 17.51
C CYS A 218 -10.74 -6.00 18.04
N ASP A 219 -10.98 -4.78 18.51
CA ASP A 219 -12.28 -4.35 19.03
C ASP A 219 -13.33 -4.24 17.92
N PHE A 220 -12.93 -3.81 16.72
CA PHE A 220 -13.78 -3.92 15.52
C PHE A 220 -14.14 -5.38 15.21
N LEU A 221 -13.17 -6.31 15.25
CA LEU A 221 -13.42 -7.73 14.99
C LEU A 221 -14.30 -8.40 16.07
N LYS A 222 -14.21 -7.95 17.32
CA LYS A 222 -15.09 -8.40 18.41
C LYS A 222 -16.52 -7.90 18.27
N SER A 223 -16.72 -6.78 17.57
CA SER A 223 -18.05 -6.18 17.41
C SER A 223 -19.02 -7.21 16.80
N PRO A 224 -20.22 -7.40 17.37
CA PRO A 224 -21.21 -8.34 16.84
C PRO A 224 -21.70 -7.97 15.43
N ASP A 225 -21.56 -6.69 15.07
CA ASP A 225 -21.94 -6.18 13.76
C ASP A 225 -20.87 -6.42 12.69
N CYS A 226 -19.66 -6.85 13.07
CA CYS A 226 -18.59 -7.16 12.13
C CYS A 226 -18.98 -8.34 11.24
N ARG A 227 -19.05 -8.11 9.92
CA ARG A 227 -19.40 -9.12 8.90
C ARG A 227 -18.23 -9.56 8.04
N LEU A 228 -17.01 -9.28 8.48
CA LEU A 228 -15.80 -9.54 7.71
C LEU A 228 -15.66 -11.04 7.44
N GLN A 229 -15.45 -11.39 6.18
CA GLN A 229 -15.29 -12.76 5.68
C GLN A 229 -13.84 -13.05 5.34
N THR A 230 -13.10 -12.04 4.87
CA THR A 230 -11.71 -12.15 4.47
C THR A 230 -10.90 -11.05 5.14
N LEU A 231 -9.88 -11.44 5.89
CA LEU A 231 -8.90 -10.54 6.48
C LEU A 231 -7.50 -10.95 6.02
N ARG A 232 -6.78 -10.03 5.37
CA ARG A 232 -5.38 -10.23 5.00
C ARG A 232 -4.49 -9.19 5.67
N LEU A 233 -3.54 -9.69 6.46
CA LEU A 233 -2.54 -8.94 7.20
C LEU A 233 -1.15 -9.55 6.96
N SER A 234 -0.91 -10.11 5.77
CA SER A 234 0.37 -10.72 5.43
C SER A 234 1.47 -9.65 5.43
N GLY A 235 2.65 -9.89 6.00
CA GLY A 235 3.75 -8.91 5.93
C GLY A 235 3.49 -7.63 6.73
N CYS A 236 2.65 -7.67 7.76
CA CYS A 236 2.27 -6.49 8.55
C CYS A 236 3.19 -6.17 9.74
N GLY A 237 4.21 -7.02 9.98
CA GLY A 237 5.09 -6.89 11.14
C GLY A 237 4.42 -7.30 12.45
N LEU A 238 3.47 -8.22 12.39
CA LEU A 238 2.77 -8.74 13.57
C LEU A 238 3.69 -9.64 14.41
N SER A 239 3.52 -9.55 15.73
CA SER A 239 4.19 -10.41 16.71
C SER A 239 3.27 -11.52 17.21
N GLY A 240 3.81 -12.47 18.01
CA GLY A 240 3.00 -13.46 18.71
C GLY A 240 1.97 -12.85 19.67
N ILE A 241 2.25 -11.67 20.24
CA ILE A 241 1.32 -10.93 21.11
C ILE A 241 0.14 -10.41 20.28
N SER A 242 0.42 -9.75 19.16
CA SER A 242 -0.60 -9.25 18.22
C SER A 242 -1.49 -10.38 17.72
N CYS A 243 -0.87 -11.53 17.41
CA CYS A 243 -1.55 -12.76 17.00
C CYS A 243 -2.52 -13.26 18.08
N SER A 244 -2.09 -13.20 19.34
CA SER A 244 -2.89 -13.60 20.49
C SER A 244 -4.10 -12.68 20.67
N SER A 245 -3.90 -11.36 20.58
CA SER A 245 -5.00 -10.39 20.62
C SER A 245 -5.99 -10.58 19.48
N LEU A 246 -5.50 -10.82 18.27
CA LEU A 246 -6.32 -11.12 17.10
C LEU A 246 -7.09 -12.44 17.29
N ALA A 247 -6.44 -13.47 17.82
CA ALA A 247 -7.07 -14.75 18.11
C ALA A 247 -8.22 -14.60 19.11
N SER A 248 -7.98 -13.89 20.22
CA SER A 248 -9.00 -13.59 21.21
C SER A 248 -10.18 -12.79 20.63
N ALA A 249 -9.91 -11.82 19.76
CA ALA A 249 -10.94 -11.06 19.07
C ALA A 249 -11.81 -11.94 18.17
N LEU A 250 -11.18 -12.79 17.36
CA LEU A 250 -11.88 -13.71 16.46
C LEU A 250 -12.69 -14.77 17.22
N MET A 251 -12.20 -15.26 18.37
CA MET A 251 -12.96 -16.15 19.25
C MET A 251 -14.29 -15.53 19.72
N SER A 252 -14.34 -14.22 19.88
CA SER A 252 -15.53 -13.50 20.35
C SER A 252 -16.60 -13.36 19.25
N ASN A 253 -16.22 -13.38 17.97
CA ASN A 253 -17.13 -13.30 16.82
C ASN A 253 -16.71 -14.25 15.67
N LEU A 254 -16.92 -15.56 15.88
CA LEU A 254 -16.50 -16.63 14.96
C LEU A 254 -17.39 -16.81 13.71
N SER A 255 -18.50 -16.06 13.60
CA SER A 255 -19.61 -16.47 12.73
C SER A 255 -19.38 -16.18 11.23
N HIS A 256 -18.55 -15.18 10.91
CA HIS A 256 -18.44 -14.61 9.57
C HIS A 256 -17.11 -14.86 8.87
N LEU A 257 -15.98 -14.89 9.59
CA LEU A 257 -14.66 -15.05 8.96
C LEU A 257 -14.54 -16.42 8.27
N ARG A 258 -14.03 -16.40 7.05
CA ARG A 258 -13.81 -17.55 6.16
C ARG A 258 -12.37 -17.64 5.69
N GLU A 259 -11.68 -16.52 5.55
CA GLU A 259 -10.29 -16.47 5.10
C GLU A 259 -9.47 -15.57 6.02
N LEU A 260 -8.34 -16.10 6.46
CA LEU A 260 -7.36 -15.38 7.27
C LEU A 260 -5.98 -15.59 6.68
N ASP A 261 -5.32 -14.49 6.31
CA ASP A 261 -3.93 -14.49 5.85
C ASP A 261 -3.06 -13.69 6.81
N LEU A 262 -2.16 -14.36 7.50
CA LEU A 262 -1.17 -13.79 8.40
C LEU A 262 0.26 -14.11 7.98
N SER A 263 0.46 -14.53 6.72
CA SER A 263 1.77 -14.91 6.19
C SER A 263 2.82 -13.81 6.39
N ILE A 264 4.11 -14.15 6.42
CA ILE A 264 5.23 -13.21 6.49
C ILE A 264 5.14 -12.31 7.74
N ASN A 265 4.72 -12.87 8.88
CA ASN A 265 4.72 -12.19 10.18
C ASN A 265 5.50 -12.99 11.23
N LYS A 266 6.16 -12.35 12.20
CA LYS A 266 6.97 -13.07 13.20
C LYS A 266 6.08 -13.56 14.37
N LEU A 267 5.13 -14.44 14.07
CA LEU A 267 4.15 -14.92 15.05
C LEU A 267 4.74 -15.90 16.06
N GLN A 268 5.70 -16.72 15.62
CA GLN A 268 6.29 -17.83 16.38
C GLN A 268 5.23 -18.87 16.83
N ASP A 269 5.68 -19.98 17.42
CA ASP A 269 4.81 -21.08 17.87
C ASP A 269 3.79 -20.64 18.93
N SER A 270 4.19 -19.69 19.80
CA SER A 270 3.33 -19.17 20.88
C SER A 270 2.13 -18.39 20.35
N GLY A 271 2.31 -17.58 19.30
CA GLY A 271 1.22 -16.83 18.67
C GLY A 271 0.21 -17.73 17.96
N VAL A 272 0.68 -18.80 17.31
CA VAL A 272 -0.16 -19.76 16.58
C VAL A 272 -0.90 -20.74 17.50
N LYS A 273 -0.42 -20.95 18.73
CA LYS A 273 -1.11 -21.76 19.73
C LYS A 273 -2.54 -21.26 20.01
N GLN A 274 -2.74 -19.94 20.11
CA GLN A 274 -4.08 -19.37 20.30
C GLN A 274 -4.96 -19.44 19.05
N LEU A 275 -4.37 -19.31 17.85
CA LEU A 275 -5.10 -19.57 16.60
C LEU A 275 -5.57 -21.03 16.52
N SER A 276 -4.79 -21.95 17.06
CA SER A 276 -5.17 -23.38 17.12
C SER A 276 -6.40 -23.57 18.00
N ASP A 277 -6.56 -22.80 19.07
CA ASP A 277 -7.76 -22.88 19.92
C ASP A 277 -9.01 -22.33 19.22
N ILE A 278 -8.87 -21.35 18.31
CA ILE A 278 -9.95 -20.97 17.39
C ILE A 278 -10.35 -22.13 16.49
N LEU A 279 -9.37 -22.81 15.88
CA LEU A 279 -9.64 -23.93 14.97
C LEU A 279 -10.35 -25.10 15.67
N LYS A 280 -10.03 -25.36 16.96
CA LYS A 280 -10.73 -26.36 17.80
C LYS A 280 -12.19 -26.00 18.07
N SER A 281 -12.54 -24.71 18.04
CA SER A 281 -13.90 -24.27 18.37
C SER A 281 -14.91 -24.82 17.37
N PRO A 282 -16.04 -25.41 17.82
CA PRO A 282 -17.07 -25.96 16.93
C PRO A 282 -17.77 -24.87 16.10
N ASN A 283 -17.65 -23.61 16.51
CA ASN A 283 -18.23 -22.46 15.80
C ASN A 283 -17.28 -21.86 14.76
N CYS A 284 -16.04 -22.36 14.66
CA CYS A 284 -15.09 -21.90 13.66
C CYS A 284 -15.60 -22.22 12.26
N ARG A 285 -15.60 -21.22 11.38
CA ARG A 285 -16.04 -21.38 9.99
C ARG A 285 -14.95 -21.03 8.98
N LEU A 286 -13.71 -20.96 9.46
CA LEU A 286 -12.55 -20.64 8.62
C LEU A 286 -12.36 -21.76 7.58
N LYS A 287 -12.27 -21.35 6.32
CA LYS A 287 -12.05 -22.20 5.16
C LYS A 287 -10.62 -22.12 4.64
N ALA A 288 -9.99 -20.96 4.73
CA ALA A 288 -8.60 -20.76 4.34
C ALA A 288 -7.80 -20.11 5.47
N LEU A 289 -6.67 -20.70 5.80
CA LEU A 289 -5.69 -20.18 6.75
C LEU A 289 -4.32 -20.16 6.08
N ARG A 290 -3.72 -18.97 5.98
CA ARG A 290 -2.37 -18.80 5.43
C ARG A 290 -1.45 -18.26 6.51
N LEU A 291 -0.41 -19.02 6.81
CA LEU A 291 0.59 -18.73 7.83
C LEU A 291 2.01 -18.79 7.24
N GLY A 292 2.17 -18.67 5.92
CA GLY A 292 3.46 -18.94 5.30
C GLY A 292 4.55 -17.97 5.79
N GLY A 293 5.73 -18.46 6.18
CA GLY A 293 6.84 -17.63 6.65
C GLY A 293 6.58 -16.97 8.01
N CYS A 294 5.82 -17.63 8.89
CA CYS A 294 5.48 -17.12 10.23
C CYS A 294 6.50 -17.43 11.34
N GLY A 295 7.59 -18.12 10.99
CA GLY A 295 8.62 -18.54 11.95
C GLY A 295 8.18 -19.68 12.87
N LEU A 296 7.33 -20.58 12.37
CA LEU A 296 6.89 -21.79 13.09
C LEU A 296 7.97 -22.88 13.05
N SER A 297 8.29 -23.41 14.22
CA SER A 297 9.11 -24.62 14.41
C SER A 297 8.25 -25.83 14.78
N GLU A 298 7.14 -25.60 15.48
CA GLU A 298 6.23 -26.65 15.93
C GLU A 298 4.81 -26.42 15.41
N ILE A 299 4.30 -27.42 14.68
CA ILE A 299 2.93 -27.39 14.12
C ILE A 299 1.98 -28.38 14.81
N SER A 300 2.41 -28.96 15.93
CA SER A 300 1.64 -29.94 16.70
C SER A 300 0.30 -29.38 17.19
N CYS A 301 0.27 -28.10 17.60
CA CYS A 301 -0.94 -27.40 18.00
C CYS A 301 -1.95 -27.25 16.84
N LEU A 302 -1.47 -26.92 15.64
CA LEU A 302 -2.31 -26.84 14.43
C LEU A 302 -2.82 -28.21 13.99
N ALA A 303 -1.94 -29.22 13.97
CA ALA A 303 -2.30 -30.58 13.57
C ALA A 303 -3.36 -31.17 14.51
N SER A 304 -3.17 -31.03 15.83
CA SER A 304 -4.15 -31.47 16.83
C SER A 304 -5.48 -30.69 16.73
N ALA A 305 -5.43 -29.39 16.45
CA ALA A 305 -6.64 -28.60 16.25
C ALA A 305 -7.45 -29.09 15.04
N LEU A 306 -6.78 -29.35 13.92
CA LEU A 306 -7.43 -29.84 12.69
C LEU A 306 -7.95 -31.28 12.84
N GLN A 307 -7.30 -32.12 13.63
CA GLN A 307 -7.84 -33.45 13.98
C GLN A 307 -9.08 -33.34 14.87
N SER A 308 -9.11 -32.38 15.80
CA SER A 308 -10.23 -32.23 16.75
C SER A 308 -11.49 -31.62 16.13
N ASN A 309 -11.33 -30.73 15.14
CA ASN A 309 -12.45 -30.15 14.39
C ASN A 309 -12.14 -30.17 12.88
N PRO A 310 -12.27 -31.33 12.22
CA PRO A 310 -11.81 -31.53 10.86
C PRO A 310 -12.73 -30.92 9.79
N SER A 311 -13.85 -30.31 10.20
CA SER A 311 -15.01 -30.18 9.32
C SER A 311 -15.00 -28.95 8.39
N HIS A 312 -14.19 -27.92 8.69
CA HIS A 312 -14.32 -26.59 8.07
C HIS A 312 -13.16 -26.10 7.20
N LEU A 313 -11.91 -26.34 7.60
CA LEU A 313 -10.75 -25.84 6.85
C LEU A 313 -10.58 -26.62 5.55
N ARG A 314 -10.33 -25.90 4.45
CA ARG A 314 -10.13 -26.44 3.09
C ARG A 314 -8.76 -26.10 2.54
N GLU A 315 -8.23 -24.92 2.87
CA GLU A 315 -6.93 -24.46 2.44
C GLU A 315 -6.05 -24.15 3.66
N LEU A 316 -4.86 -24.73 3.68
CA LEU A 316 -3.82 -24.43 4.66
C LEU A 316 -2.50 -24.14 3.93
N ASP A 317 -1.93 -22.96 4.17
CA ASP A 317 -0.62 -22.58 3.64
C ASP A 317 0.40 -22.43 4.78
N LEU A 318 1.43 -23.28 4.74
CA LEU A 318 2.54 -23.36 5.69
C LEU A 318 3.90 -23.26 4.99
N ARG A 319 3.98 -22.67 3.79
CA ARG A 319 5.28 -22.42 3.11
C ARG A 319 6.19 -21.53 3.97
N GLY A 320 7.50 -21.57 3.76
CA GLY A 320 8.49 -20.72 4.43
C GLY A 320 8.81 -21.12 5.87
N HIS A 321 8.64 -22.38 6.26
CA HIS A 321 8.92 -22.86 7.62
C HIS A 321 9.99 -23.96 7.70
N ARG A 322 10.49 -24.47 6.56
CA ARG A 322 11.48 -25.57 6.51
C ARG A 322 11.09 -26.74 7.43
N LEU A 323 9.81 -27.11 7.45
CA LEU A 323 9.31 -28.20 8.29
C LEU A 323 10.01 -29.52 7.91
N GLN A 324 10.63 -30.20 8.87
CA GLN A 324 11.31 -31.48 8.69
C GLN A 324 10.86 -32.52 9.74
N GLY A 325 11.19 -33.79 9.49
CA GLY A 325 11.01 -34.88 10.46
C GLY A 325 9.58 -35.01 11.00
N SER A 326 9.42 -34.82 12.31
CA SER A 326 8.16 -34.97 13.05
C SER A 326 7.06 -34.03 12.55
N GLY A 327 7.37 -32.81 12.12
CA GLY A 327 6.39 -31.87 11.57
C GLY A 327 5.75 -32.39 10.28
N MET A 328 6.57 -32.88 9.34
CA MET A 328 6.07 -33.45 8.09
C MET A 328 5.29 -34.74 8.30
N LYS A 329 5.67 -35.54 9.31
CA LYS A 329 4.91 -36.72 9.72
C LYS A 329 3.51 -36.33 10.22
N LEU A 330 3.41 -35.34 11.10
CA LEU A 330 2.10 -34.84 11.60
C LEU A 330 1.19 -34.33 10.48
N LEU A 331 1.73 -33.64 9.48
CA LEU A 331 0.95 -33.20 8.31
C LEU A 331 0.51 -34.39 7.44
N SER A 332 1.37 -35.38 7.27
CA SER A 332 1.04 -36.59 6.50
C SER A 332 -0.06 -37.38 7.21
N ASP A 333 0.08 -37.62 8.51
CA ASP A 333 -0.92 -38.29 9.34
C ASP A 333 -2.26 -37.52 9.33
N LEU A 334 -2.22 -36.18 9.36
CA LEU A 334 -3.41 -35.34 9.27
C LEU A 334 -4.11 -35.50 7.92
N VAL A 335 -3.37 -35.52 6.81
CA VAL A 335 -3.94 -35.60 5.46
C VAL A 335 -4.42 -37.02 5.12
N GLU A 336 -3.79 -38.05 5.68
CA GLU A 336 -4.22 -39.44 5.56
C GLU A 336 -5.46 -39.76 6.41
N SER A 337 -5.76 -38.94 7.42
CA SER A 337 -6.95 -39.11 8.25
C SER A 337 -8.23 -39.07 7.42
N PRO A 338 -9.16 -40.03 7.60
CA PRO A 338 -10.41 -40.10 6.83
C PRO A 338 -11.32 -38.89 7.08
N ASP A 339 -11.13 -38.21 8.21
CA ASP A 339 -11.91 -37.04 8.57
C ASP A 339 -11.34 -35.75 7.94
N CYS A 340 -10.12 -35.78 7.41
CA CYS A 340 -9.47 -34.62 6.83
C CYS A 340 -10.25 -34.10 5.62
N ARG A 341 -10.57 -32.81 5.64
CA ARG A 341 -11.28 -32.13 4.54
C ARG A 341 -10.44 -31.09 3.82
N LEU A 342 -9.13 -31.06 4.07
CA LEU A 342 -8.23 -30.16 3.35
C LEU A 342 -8.24 -30.52 1.86
N GLU A 343 -8.59 -29.54 1.04
CA GLU A 343 -8.53 -29.60 -0.42
C GLU A 343 -7.16 -29.16 -0.92
N THR A 344 -6.49 -28.27 -0.17
CA THR A 344 -5.17 -27.74 -0.52
C THR A 344 -4.31 -27.58 0.72
N LEU A 345 -3.14 -28.22 0.72
CA LEU A 345 -2.07 -28.01 1.69
C LEU A 345 -0.80 -27.58 0.96
N ARG A 346 -0.29 -26.39 1.29
CA ARG A 346 0.97 -25.87 0.73
C ARG A 346 2.09 -25.92 1.77
N THR A 347 3.20 -26.56 1.41
CA THR A 347 4.43 -26.65 2.21
C THR A 347 5.65 -26.40 1.32
N ASP A 348 6.82 -26.16 1.91
CA ASP A 348 8.05 -25.93 1.15
C ASP A 348 8.38 -27.13 0.24
N GLY A 349 8.48 -26.87 -1.07
CA GLY A 349 8.80 -27.89 -2.08
C GLY A 349 7.73 -28.96 -2.34
N LYS A 350 6.60 -28.94 -1.61
CA LYS A 350 5.52 -29.93 -1.73
C LYS A 350 4.15 -29.28 -1.70
N LEU A 351 3.40 -29.47 -2.79
CA LEU A 351 1.99 -29.14 -2.89
C LEU A 351 1.18 -30.44 -2.80
N VAL A 352 0.26 -30.51 -1.85
CA VAL A 352 -0.75 -31.57 -1.80
C VAL A 352 -2.08 -30.95 -2.21
N GLU A 353 -2.46 -31.18 -3.46
CA GLU A 353 -3.80 -30.89 -3.96
C GLU A 353 -4.62 -32.18 -3.87
N ALA A 354 -5.76 -32.13 -3.20
CA ALA A 354 -6.71 -33.23 -3.24
C ALA A 354 -7.32 -33.28 -4.66
N GLU A 355 -6.80 -34.13 -5.54
CA GLU A 355 -7.48 -34.46 -6.78
C GLU A 355 -8.84 -35.04 -6.40
N LYS A 356 -9.91 -34.31 -6.76
CA LYS A 356 -11.30 -34.47 -6.27
C LYS A 356 -11.90 -35.88 -6.35
N HIS A 357 -11.23 -36.83 -6.99
CA HIS A 357 -11.66 -38.22 -7.07
C HIS A 357 -10.46 -39.18 -7.13
N LEU A 358 -9.72 -39.40 -6.05
CA LEU A 358 -9.06 -40.69 -5.78
C LEU A 358 -8.45 -40.72 -4.38
N LYS A 359 -8.60 -41.86 -3.70
CA LYS A 359 -7.97 -42.23 -2.41
C LYS A 359 -6.44 -42.40 -2.53
N SER A 360 -5.75 -41.52 -3.23
CA SER A 360 -4.31 -41.59 -3.50
C SER A 360 -3.71 -40.19 -3.42
N LEU A 361 -3.12 -39.88 -2.27
CA LEU A 361 -2.31 -38.69 -2.06
C LEU A 361 -1.03 -38.78 -2.89
N LYS A 362 -0.80 -37.85 -3.81
CA LYS A 362 0.47 -37.73 -4.53
C LYS A 362 1.17 -36.43 -4.10
N PHE A 363 2.29 -36.56 -3.39
CA PHE A 363 3.21 -35.45 -3.20
C PHE A 363 3.85 -35.10 -4.53
N LYS A 364 3.54 -33.93 -5.11
CA LYS A 364 4.32 -33.38 -6.21
C LYS A 364 5.54 -32.68 -5.60
N ASN A 365 6.71 -33.26 -5.79
CA ASN A 365 7.99 -32.63 -5.45
C ASN A 365 8.29 -31.54 -6.48
N PHE A 366 8.67 -30.36 -6.02
CA PHE A 366 9.44 -29.40 -6.82
C PHE A 366 10.93 -29.56 -6.48
N PRO A 367 11.86 -29.38 -7.44
CA PRO A 367 13.28 -29.57 -7.19
C PRO A 367 13.77 -28.55 -6.14
N SER A 368 14.48 -29.04 -5.13
CA SER A 368 15.26 -28.20 -4.21
C SER A 368 16.68 -28.04 -4.76
N PRO A 369 17.31 -26.86 -4.64
CA PRO A 369 18.73 -26.70 -4.93
C PRO A 369 19.53 -27.38 -3.82
N SER A 370 20.44 -28.29 -4.18
CA SER A 370 21.38 -28.93 -3.25
C SER A 370 22.81 -28.64 -3.68
N ASP A 371 23.60 -28.25 -2.69
CA ASP A 371 25.03 -27.95 -2.76
C ASP A 371 25.90 -29.22 -2.89
N ASP A 372 27.12 -28.99 -3.41
CA ASP A 372 28.34 -29.83 -3.45
C ASP A 372 28.48 -30.94 -4.51
N GLU A 373 29.20 -30.66 -5.62
CA GLU A 373 30.65 -30.95 -5.72
C GLU A 373 31.32 -30.31 -6.97
N ASN A 374 32.24 -29.40 -6.69
CA ASN A 374 33.59 -29.20 -7.27
C ASN A 374 33.84 -29.24 -8.80
N ILE A 375 34.02 -28.02 -9.32
CA ILE A 375 34.93 -27.51 -10.36
C ILE A 375 35.91 -28.54 -10.99
N GLN A 376 35.77 -28.74 -12.30
CA GLN A 376 36.89 -28.61 -13.22
C GLN A 376 36.56 -27.54 -14.26
N GLN A 377 37.44 -26.54 -14.32
CA GLN A 377 37.53 -25.54 -15.37
C GLN A 377 37.73 -26.25 -16.71
N ASP A 378 37.00 -25.84 -17.73
CA ASP A 378 37.60 -25.45 -19.00
C ASP A 378 36.64 -24.48 -19.69
N GLU A 379 37.26 -23.44 -20.22
CA GLU A 379 36.70 -22.21 -20.79
C GLU A 379 35.84 -22.51 -22.02
N ASP A 380 34.73 -21.79 -22.19
CA ASP A 380 34.35 -21.18 -23.46
C ASP A 380 33.18 -20.20 -23.23
N ASP A 381 33.42 -18.98 -23.70
CA ASP A 381 32.57 -17.80 -23.68
C ASP A 381 31.23 -18.02 -24.39
N ASP A 382 30.14 -17.45 -23.85
CA ASP A 382 29.21 -16.60 -24.60
C ASP A 382 28.10 -16.03 -23.70
N ASP A 383 27.94 -14.71 -23.83
CA ASP A 383 27.08 -13.78 -23.09
C ASP A 383 25.58 -14.09 -23.17
N ASP A 384 24.86 -13.90 -22.05
CA ASP A 384 23.48 -13.38 -22.03
C ASP A 384 23.05 -13.07 -20.58
N ASP A 385 23.52 -11.93 -20.07
CA ASP A 385 23.20 -11.41 -18.73
C ASP A 385 22.77 -9.93 -18.82
N ASP A 386 21.72 -9.67 -19.61
CA ASP A 386 21.28 -8.30 -19.95
C ASP A 386 19.76 -8.08 -19.78
N GLU A 387 19.13 -8.64 -18.74
CA GLU A 387 17.69 -8.35 -18.48
C GLU A 387 17.31 -8.09 -17.01
N LYS A 388 18.31 -7.81 -16.14
CA LYS A 388 18.07 -7.35 -14.76
C LYS A 388 18.63 -5.97 -14.42
N LYS A 389 19.22 -5.26 -15.39
CA LYS A 389 19.73 -3.88 -15.20
C LYS A 389 18.80 -2.78 -15.69
N GLU A 390 17.73 -3.08 -16.44
CA GLU A 390 16.87 -2.02 -17.01
C GLU A 390 15.85 -1.38 -16.05
N VAL A 391 15.54 -1.98 -14.90
CA VAL A 391 14.61 -1.36 -13.93
C VAL A 391 15.34 -0.49 -12.89
N THR A 392 16.66 -0.66 -12.78
CA THR A 392 17.49 0.05 -11.78
C THR A 392 18.33 1.18 -12.39
N SER A 393 18.42 1.31 -13.72
CA SER A 393 19.22 2.36 -14.38
C SER A 393 18.44 3.62 -14.81
N MET A 394 17.11 3.63 -14.78
CA MET A 394 16.32 4.81 -15.23
C MET A 394 16.04 5.88 -14.16
N ILE A 395 16.69 5.82 -12.98
CA ILE A 395 16.54 6.84 -11.92
C ILE A 395 17.80 7.70 -11.73
N GLN A 396 18.90 7.46 -12.47
CA GLN A 396 20.17 8.18 -12.24
C GLN A 396 20.84 8.88 -13.43
N ASP A 397 20.21 8.99 -14.61
CA ASP A 397 20.85 9.69 -15.73
C ASP A 397 20.02 10.83 -16.33
N GLN A 398 19.92 11.94 -15.56
CA GLN A 398 19.65 13.29 -16.09
C GLN A 398 20.47 14.35 -15.33
N SER A 399 21.77 14.13 -15.15
CA SER A 399 22.67 15.10 -14.49
C SER A 399 23.96 15.42 -15.24
N LYS A 400 24.31 14.74 -16.34
CA LYS A 400 25.56 15.03 -17.03
C LYS A 400 25.43 14.85 -18.53
N ARG A 401 25.18 15.94 -19.26
CA ARG A 401 25.65 16.22 -20.63
C ARG A 401 25.10 17.56 -21.12
N GLU A 402 25.65 18.66 -20.60
CA GLU A 402 25.78 19.91 -21.35
C GLU A 402 27.13 20.51 -20.96
N ASP A 403 28.14 20.26 -21.78
CA ASP A 403 29.31 21.13 -21.94
C ASP A 403 30.16 20.53 -23.07
N GLN A 404 29.98 21.07 -24.28
CA GLN A 404 31.01 21.31 -25.32
C GLN A 404 30.36 21.49 -26.69
N ILE A 405 30.19 22.73 -27.12
CA ILE A 405 30.23 23.14 -28.55
C ILE A 405 31.01 24.48 -28.60
N PRO A 406 31.89 24.69 -29.61
CA PRO A 406 33.03 25.61 -29.53
C PRO A 406 32.72 27.08 -29.84
N GLU A 407 33.65 27.95 -29.43
CA GLU A 407 33.69 29.38 -29.68
C GLU A 407 33.53 29.75 -31.17
N VAL A 408 32.50 30.55 -31.49
CA VAL A 408 32.54 31.56 -32.55
C VAL A 408 31.76 32.79 -32.10
N SER A 409 32.40 33.94 -32.21
CA SER A 409 31.91 35.27 -31.88
C SER A 409 30.94 35.81 -32.94
N THR A 410 29.83 36.43 -32.52
CA THR A 410 29.42 37.81 -32.88
C THR A 410 27.99 38.15 -32.40
N SER A 411 27.93 39.20 -31.58
CA SER A 411 26.84 40.17 -31.33
C SER A 411 25.38 39.89 -31.78
N LYS A 412 24.44 39.90 -30.80
CA LYS A 412 23.24 40.79 -30.74
C LYS A 412 22.37 40.54 -29.49
N ILE A 413 22.51 41.45 -28.51
CA ILE A 413 21.55 42.00 -27.51
C ILE A 413 20.24 41.22 -27.21
N GLN A 414 20.05 40.80 -25.95
CA GLN A 414 18.77 40.82 -25.18
C GLN A 414 19.01 40.62 -23.64
N PRO A 415 18.09 41.02 -22.73
CA PRO A 415 18.41 41.74 -21.49
C PRO A 415 18.60 40.88 -20.21
N ALA A 416 19.26 41.50 -19.23
CA ALA A 416 19.65 40.96 -17.93
C ALA A 416 18.48 40.40 -17.08
N GLN A 417 18.62 39.15 -16.63
CA GLN A 417 17.82 38.60 -15.52
C GLN A 417 18.34 39.16 -14.19
N VAL A 418 17.46 39.86 -13.47
CA VAL A 418 17.69 40.32 -12.09
C VAL A 418 17.72 39.08 -11.17
N ARG A 419 18.87 38.82 -10.53
CA ARG A 419 19.04 37.74 -9.56
C ARG A 419 18.29 38.13 -8.27
N VAL A 420 17.14 37.50 -7.99
CA VAL A 420 16.34 37.77 -6.78
C VAL A 420 17.12 37.30 -5.53
N PRO A 421 17.37 38.17 -4.54
CA PRO A 421 18.06 37.79 -3.29
C PRO A 421 17.33 36.67 -2.51
N ALA A 422 18.10 35.83 -1.81
CA ALA A 422 17.56 34.66 -1.10
C ALA A 422 16.52 35.01 -0.03
N GLU A 423 16.70 36.12 0.68
CA GLU A 423 15.75 36.62 1.68
C GLU A 423 14.40 37.04 1.08
N GLU A 424 14.39 37.44 -0.19
CA GLU A 424 13.18 37.82 -0.94
C GLU A 424 12.46 36.58 -1.46
N LYS A 425 13.20 35.54 -1.89
CA LYS A 425 12.64 34.22 -2.18
C LYS A 425 11.95 33.63 -0.96
N LEU A 426 12.63 33.64 0.20
CA LEU A 426 12.04 33.19 1.46
C LEU A 426 10.85 34.05 1.89
N ARG A 427 10.86 35.37 1.63
CA ARG A 427 9.71 36.25 1.91
C ARG A 427 8.48 35.82 1.13
N LEU A 428 8.64 35.52 -0.16
CA LEU A 428 7.56 35.08 -1.04
C LEU A 428 7.06 33.67 -0.66
N ALA A 429 7.97 32.78 -0.28
CA ALA A 429 7.65 31.41 0.14
C ALA A 429 7.09 31.32 1.56
N ARG A 430 7.26 32.35 2.41
CA ARG A 430 6.97 32.32 3.86
C ARG A 430 5.63 31.72 4.24
N LYS A 431 4.54 32.14 3.60
CA LYS A 431 3.19 31.61 3.90
C LYS A 431 3.10 30.12 3.57
N ARG A 432 3.55 29.73 2.37
CA ARG A 432 3.53 28.35 1.89
C ARG A 432 4.45 27.44 2.72
N PHE A 433 5.58 27.96 3.18
CA PHE A 433 6.51 27.28 4.09
C PHE A 433 5.83 26.96 5.42
N VAL A 434 5.24 27.96 6.09
CA VAL A 434 4.52 27.78 7.36
C VAL A 434 3.33 26.80 7.23
N ASP A 435 2.65 26.81 6.09
CA ASP A 435 1.50 25.91 5.85
C ASP A 435 1.92 24.47 5.48
N SER A 436 3.10 24.28 4.91
CA SER A 436 3.52 22.98 4.33
C SER A 436 4.60 22.24 5.12
N VAL A 437 5.41 22.92 5.93
CA VAL A 437 6.53 22.30 6.64
C VAL A 437 6.04 21.49 7.85
N SER A 438 6.52 20.25 7.97
CA SER A 438 6.20 19.35 9.08
C SER A 438 7.13 19.62 10.27
N ASP A 439 6.70 19.22 11.47
CA ASP A 439 7.50 19.43 12.69
C ASP A 439 8.86 18.68 12.67
N PRO A 440 8.96 17.44 12.14
CA PRO A 440 10.25 16.76 11.97
C PRO A 440 11.21 17.53 11.04
N VAL A 441 10.71 18.03 9.90
CA VAL A 441 11.54 18.82 8.98
C VAL A 441 11.99 20.12 9.63
N LEU A 442 11.16 20.75 10.47
CA LEU A 442 11.59 21.93 11.24
C LEU A 442 12.71 21.60 12.22
N ASP A 443 12.63 20.48 12.94
CA ASP A 443 13.65 20.08 13.90
C ASP A 443 14.97 19.72 13.18
N ASP A 444 14.90 19.01 12.06
CA ASP A 444 16.07 18.71 11.22
C ASP A 444 16.70 20.00 10.65
N LEU A 445 15.89 20.96 10.22
CA LEU A 445 16.38 22.27 9.77
C LEU A 445 17.06 23.07 10.89
N LEU A 446 16.52 23.01 12.11
CA LEU A 446 17.13 23.66 13.28
C LEU A 446 18.51 23.05 13.59
N ASP A 447 18.64 21.72 13.49
CA ASP A 447 19.91 21.02 13.71
C ASP A 447 20.95 21.41 12.65
N VAL A 448 20.56 21.42 11.37
CA VAL A 448 21.46 21.85 10.27
C VAL A 448 21.84 23.32 10.41
N LEU A 449 20.90 24.20 10.77
CA LEU A 449 21.19 25.63 10.94
C LEU A 449 22.05 25.94 12.17
N LEU A 450 21.97 25.13 13.22
CA LEU A 450 22.90 25.21 14.36
C LEU A 450 24.30 24.75 13.94
N GLU A 451 24.41 23.63 13.22
CA GLU A 451 25.70 23.12 12.72
C GLU A 451 26.39 24.12 11.78
N LYS A 452 25.62 24.82 10.95
CA LYS A 452 26.12 25.88 10.06
C LYS A 452 26.27 27.25 10.74
N GLU A 453 26.12 27.32 12.06
CA GLU A 453 26.23 28.54 12.87
C GLU A 453 25.29 29.70 12.44
N VAL A 454 24.20 29.40 11.73
CA VAL A 454 23.20 30.39 11.32
C VAL A 454 22.31 30.79 12.51
N ILE A 455 22.03 29.85 13.41
CA ILE A 455 21.33 30.09 14.68
C ILE A 455 22.20 29.62 15.85
N ASN A 456 22.03 30.22 17.03
CA ASN A 456 22.73 29.79 18.25
C ASN A 456 21.84 28.87 19.12
N ASN A 457 22.45 28.22 20.12
CA ASN A 457 21.76 27.30 21.03
C ASN A 457 20.54 27.93 21.72
N ASN A 458 20.62 29.21 22.12
CA ASN A 458 19.52 29.90 22.80
C ASN A 458 18.32 30.16 21.84
N GLU A 459 18.60 30.53 20.60
CA GLU A 459 17.59 30.71 19.55
C GLU A 459 16.91 29.38 19.20
N MET A 460 17.71 28.31 19.09
CA MET A 460 17.21 26.97 18.81
C MET A 460 16.31 26.44 19.91
N GLU A 461 16.72 26.52 21.19
CA GLU A 461 15.89 26.13 22.33
C GLU A 461 14.59 26.94 22.39
N SER A 462 14.67 28.25 22.13
CA SER A 462 13.49 29.11 22.06
C SER A 462 12.52 28.67 20.94
N LEU A 463 13.03 28.32 19.76
CA LEU A 463 12.22 27.86 18.63
C LEU A 463 11.61 26.47 18.87
N ARG A 464 12.37 25.53 19.47
CA ARG A 464 11.89 24.17 19.80
C ARG A 464 10.73 24.17 20.80
N SER A 465 10.66 25.18 21.68
CA SER A 465 9.58 25.31 22.66
C SER A 465 8.22 25.77 22.09
N LYS A 466 8.18 26.20 20.81
CA LYS A 466 6.98 26.76 20.18
C LYS A 466 6.17 25.70 19.42
N ILE A 467 4.87 25.95 19.28
CA ILE A 467 4.01 25.14 18.41
C ILE A 467 4.46 25.24 16.95
N ARG A 468 4.30 24.16 16.17
CA ARG A 468 4.80 24.02 14.79
C ARG A 468 4.65 25.27 13.90
N ALA A 469 3.46 25.88 13.88
CA ALA A 469 3.19 27.04 13.02
C ALA A 469 3.99 28.29 13.42
N ASP A 470 4.16 28.50 14.72
CA ASP A 470 4.93 29.63 15.26
C ASP A 470 6.43 29.35 15.15
N LYS A 471 6.86 28.10 15.41
CA LYS A 471 8.22 27.61 15.15
C LYS A 471 8.64 27.87 13.70
N ALA A 472 7.82 27.48 12.72
CA ALA A 472 8.10 27.69 11.30
C ALA A 472 8.19 29.18 10.93
N ARG A 473 7.28 30.00 11.48
CA ARG A 473 7.22 31.44 11.20
C ARG A 473 8.44 32.17 11.76
N ASP A 474 8.78 31.85 12.99
CA ASP A 474 9.88 32.50 13.69
C ASP A 474 11.23 32.04 13.15
N LEU A 475 11.36 30.77 12.73
CA LEU A 475 12.55 30.26 12.06
C LEU A 475 12.82 31.03 10.76
N ILE A 476 11.85 31.10 9.85
CA ILE A 476 12.05 31.74 8.56
C ILE A 476 12.26 33.25 8.71
N ASP A 477 11.60 33.90 9.66
CA ASP A 477 11.80 35.34 9.92
C ASP A 477 13.15 35.63 10.59
N ALA A 478 13.59 34.80 11.54
CA ALA A 478 14.89 34.95 12.18
C ALA A 478 16.03 34.78 11.18
N VAL A 479 15.95 33.78 10.30
CA VAL A 479 16.96 33.57 9.26
C VAL A 479 16.96 34.69 8.23
N ARG A 480 15.78 35.16 7.79
CA ARG A 480 15.67 36.30 6.87
C ARG A 480 16.25 37.59 7.46
N ALA A 481 16.06 37.83 8.75
CA ALA A 481 16.62 38.99 9.44
C ALA A 481 18.16 38.99 9.49
N LYS A 482 18.79 37.81 9.37
CA LYS A 482 20.25 37.63 9.32
C LYS A 482 20.85 37.83 7.93
N GLY A 483 20.03 38.08 6.90
CA GLY A 483 20.45 38.50 5.56
C GLY A 483 20.56 37.37 4.53
N THR A 484 21.10 37.71 3.36
CA THR A 484 21.11 36.86 2.15
C THR A 484 21.90 35.57 2.33
N GLU A 485 23.03 35.61 3.05
CA GLU A 485 23.88 34.44 3.26
C GLU A 485 23.16 33.40 4.13
N ALA A 486 22.64 33.83 5.28
CA ALA A 486 21.84 32.98 6.17
C ALA A 486 20.59 32.43 5.46
N SER A 487 19.93 33.26 4.66
CA SER A 487 18.77 32.85 3.84
C SER A 487 19.13 31.80 2.80
N SER A 488 20.33 31.90 2.20
CA SER A 488 20.84 30.91 1.24
C SER A 488 21.16 29.59 1.92
N VAL A 489 21.72 29.63 3.14
CA VAL A 489 21.98 28.43 3.95
C VAL A 489 20.69 27.72 4.32
N LEU A 490 19.62 28.44 4.72
CA LEU A 490 18.32 27.81 4.97
C LEU A 490 17.70 27.20 3.70
N ILE A 491 17.82 27.86 2.55
CA ILE A 491 17.35 27.28 1.27
C ILE A 491 18.14 26.00 0.94
N ALA A 492 19.45 26.00 1.14
CA ALA A 492 20.30 24.83 0.92
C ALA A 492 19.97 23.70 1.90
N ALA A 493 19.86 24.00 3.19
CA ALA A 493 19.45 23.04 4.23
C ALA A 493 18.07 22.44 3.92
N LEU A 494 17.13 23.26 3.43
CA LEU A 494 15.82 22.78 3.00
C LEU A 494 15.90 21.86 1.78
N CYS A 495 16.85 22.07 0.86
CA CYS A 495 17.07 21.14 -0.24
C CYS A 495 17.64 19.79 0.20
N GLU A 496 18.47 19.80 1.25
CA GLU A 496 19.08 18.61 1.82
C GLU A 496 18.08 17.80 2.64
N VAL A 497 17.33 18.48 3.52
CA VAL A 497 16.36 17.86 4.43
C VAL A 497 15.06 17.47 3.70
N ASP A 498 14.55 18.33 2.82
CA ASP A 498 13.31 18.08 2.07
C ASP A 498 13.34 18.74 0.68
N ARG A 499 14.02 18.06 -0.25
CA ARG A 499 14.13 18.47 -1.65
C ARG A 499 12.77 18.66 -2.33
N TYR A 500 11.74 17.94 -1.90
CA TYR A 500 10.39 18.07 -2.45
C TYR A 500 9.73 19.37 -1.99
N LEU A 501 9.81 19.70 -0.71
CA LEU A 501 9.30 20.95 -0.15
C LEU A 501 10.04 22.16 -0.74
N SER A 502 11.36 22.09 -0.91
CA SER A 502 12.14 23.17 -1.55
C SER A 502 11.65 23.48 -2.98
N LYS A 503 11.44 22.43 -3.80
CA LYS A 503 10.87 22.56 -5.15
C LYS A 503 9.44 23.09 -5.12
N LYS A 504 8.61 22.59 -4.19
CA LYS A 504 7.22 23.07 -4.03
C LYS A 504 7.17 24.55 -3.68
N LEU A 505 8.16 25.09 -2.98
CA LEU A 505 8.22 26.49 -2.57
C LEU A 505 8.88 27.42 -3.60
N ASP A 506 9.29 26.89 -4.76
CA ASP A 506 9.96 27.63 -5.84
C ASP A 506 11.26 28.31 -5.36
N LEU A 507 11.96 27.70 -4.40
CA LEU A 507 13.16 28.27 -3.78
C LEU A 507 14.44 27.96 -4.59
N VAL A 508 14.45 26.83 -5.30
CA VAL A 508 15.60 26.29 -6.07
C VAL A 508 15.19 25.81 -7.44
#